data_AF-A0A926HFT3-F1
#
_entry.id   AF-A0A926HFT3-F1
#
_cell.length_a   1.000
_cell.length_b   1.000
_cell.length_c   1.000
_cell.angle_alpha   90.00
_cell.angle_beta   90.00
_cell.angle_gamma   90.00
#
_symmetry.space_group_name_H-M   'P 1'
#
loop_
_entity.id
_entity.type
_entity.pdbx_description
1 polymer ?
#
loop_
_entity_poly.entity_id
_entity_poly.type
_entity_poly.pdbx_seq_one_letter_code
_entity_poly.pdbx_strand_id
1 'polypeptide(L)' 'MKCPICRKPVERSNPELPFCSERCRLIDLGNWASEKYVISTPLRPGDQTEEEDPAPDGG' A
#
# COMPACT_ATOMS: atom_id res chain seq x y z
N MET A 1 5.73 5.83 -19.45
CA MET A 1 5.02 6.00 -18.15
C MET A 1 6.00 6.57 -17.13
N LYS A 2 5.55 7.02 -15.95
CA LYS A 2 6.44 7.53 -14.89
C LYS A 2 6.48 6.56 -13.72
N CYS A 3 7.68 6.28 -13.20
CA CYS A 3 7.87 5.47 -12.00
C CYS A 3 7.09 6.10 -10.83
N PRO A 4 6.26 5.35 -10.08
CA PRO A 4 5.46 5.91 -9.00
C PRO A 4 6.32 6.40 -7.82
N ILE A 5 7.52 5.83 -7.63
CA ILE A 5 8.42 6.12 -6.50
C ILE A 5 9.29 7.36 -6.73
N CYS A 6 9.91 7.49 -7.91
CA CYS A 6 10.90 8.55 -8.17
C CYS A 6 10.56 9.42 -9.39
N ARG A 7 9.43 9.16 -10.06
CA ARG A 7 8.91 9.92 -11.22
C ARG A 7 9.77 9.89 -12.49
N LYS A 8 10.89 9.17 -12.51
CA LYS A 8 11.69 8.94 -13.73
C LYS A 8 10.86 8.26 -14.83
N PRO A 9 11.12 8.54 -16.11
CA PRO A 9 10.51 7.81 -17.22
C PRO A 9 10.81 6.30 -17.13
N VAL A 10 9.83 5.48 -17.49
CA VAL A 10 9.96 4.02 -17.59
C VAL A 10 9.59 3.60 -19.01
N GLU A 11 10.53 2.90 -19.65
CA GLU A 11 10.33 2.25 -20.94
C GLU A 11 9.42 1.04 -20.80
N ARG A 12 8.58 0.77 -21.80
CA ARG A 12 7.62 -0.34 -21.77
C ARG A 12 8.28 -1.73 -21.76
N SER A 13 9.50 -1.82 -22.28
CA SER A 13 10.33 -3.04 -22.30
C SER A 13 11.08 -3.29 -20.99
N ASN A 14 11.04 -2.35 -20.03
CA ASN A 14 11.76 -2.51 -18.77
C ASN A 14 11.14 -3.66 -17.96
N PRO A 15 11.92 -4.68 -17.54
CA PRO A 15 11.40 -5.78 -16.72
C PRO A 15 10.87 -5.33 -15.35
N GLU A 16 11.31 -4.18 -14.85
CA GLU A 16 10.90 -3.62 -13.56
C GLU A 16 9.60 -2.80 -13.63
N LEU A 17 8.89 -2.78 -14.77
CA LEU A 17 7.59 -2.10 -14.92
C LEU A 17 6.66 -2.42 -13.73
N PRO A 18 5.99 -1.43 -13.08
CA PRO A 18 5.89 0.00 -13.40
C PRO A 18 7.02 0.88 -12.86
N PHE A 19 8.06 0.31 -12.28
CA PHE A 19 9.18 1.01 -11.66
C PHE A 19 10.34 1.22 -12.65
N CYS A 20 11.22 2.18 -12.35
CA CYS A 20 12.41 2.40 -13.19
C CYS A 20 13.58 1.46 -12.85
N SER A 21 13.55 0.80 -11.70
CA SER A 21 14.60 -0.10 -11.21
C SER A 21 14.11 -0.96 -10.05
N GLU A 22 14.83 -2.06 -9.79
CA GLU A 22 14.60 -2.95 -8.64
C GLU A 22 14.59 -2.18 -7.30
N ARG A 23 15.50 -1.21 -7.14
CA ARG A 23 15.51 -0.33 -5.96
C ARG A 23 14.16 0.33 -5.71
N CYS A 24 13.50 0.85 -6.76
CA CYS A 24 12.20 1.49 -6.60
C CYS A 24 11.11 0.46 -6.26
N ARG A 25 11.16 -0.74 -6.84
CA ARG A 25 10.25 -1.84 -6.50
C ARG A 25 10.36 -2.23 -5.02
N LEU A 26 11.58 -2.34 -4.50
CA LEU A 26 11.82 -2.67 -3.08
C LEU A 26 11.40 -1.55 -2.13
N ILE A 27 11.57 -0.28 -2.52
CA ILE A 27 11.07 0.85 -1.72
C ILE A 27 9.55 0.83 -1.64
N ASP A 28 8.86 0.56 -2.77
CA ASP A 28 7.40 0.46 -2.77
C ASP A 28 6.93 -0.65 -1.83
N LEU A 29 7.55 -1.84 -1.92
CA LEU A 29 7.29 -2.94 -1.00
C LEU A 29 7.54 -2.56 0.47
N GLY A 30 8.62 -1.83 0.74
CA GLY A 30 8.90 -1.32 2.08
C GLY A 30 7.85 -0.33 2.59
N ASN A 31 7.30 0.53 1.71
CA ASN A 31 6.21 1.44 2.06
C ASN A 31 4.92 0.70 2.42
N TRP A 32 4.60 -0.39 1.69
CA TRP A 32 3.49 -1.28 2.04
C TRP A 32 3.71 -1.95 3.40
N ALA A 33 4.88 -2.57 3.59
CA ALA A 33 5.22 -3.27 4.84
C ALA A 33 5.27 -2.33 6.06
N SER A 34 5.53 -1.04 5.84
CA SER A 34 5.58 -0.02 6.89
C SER A 34 4.26 0.78 7.01
N GLU A 35 3.18 0.29 6.40
CA GLU A 35 1.84 0.92 6.45
C GLU A 35 1.83 2.39 6.03
N LYS A 36 2.73 2.80 5.13
CA LYS A 36 2.80 4.21 4.68
C LYS A 36 1.68 4.55 3.70
N TYR A 37 1.12 3.56 3.02
CA TYR A 37 -0.01 3.73 2.13
C TYR A 37 -1.30 3.53 2.91
N VAL A 38 -1.79 4.61 3.53
CA VAL A 38 -3.04 4.64 4.27
C VAL A 38 -4.12 5.30 3.43
N ILE A 39 -5.26 4.64 3.31
CA ILE A 39 -6.48 5.23 2.75
C ILE A 39 -7.34 5.63 3.93
N SER A 40 -7.46 6.94 4.19
CA SER A 40 -8.39 7.45 5.19
C SER A 40 -9.68 7.92 4.52
N THR A 41 -10.80 7.59 5.14
CA THR A 41 -12.11 8.16 4.82
C THR A 41 -12.57 9.05 5.97
N PRO A 42 -13.17 10.22 5.69
CA PRO A 42 -13.81 11.01 6.74
C PRO A 42 -14.89 10.19 7.44
N LEU A 43 -14.86 10.14 8.77
CA LEU A 43 -15.89 9.47 9.56
C LEU A 43 -17.24 10.14 9.30
N ARG A 44 -18.25 9.33 8.93
CA ARG A 44 -19.64 9.78 8.84
C ARG A 44 -20.38 9.41 10.12
N PRO A 45 -21.42 10.17 10.53
CA PRO A 45 -22.27 9.76 11.63
C PRO A 45 -22.86 8.37 11.34
N GLY A 46 -22.47 7.35 12.12
CA GLY A 46 -22.88 5.96 11.93
C GLY A 46 -21.78 5.00 11.47
N ASP A 47 -20.57 5.47 11.15
CA ASP A 47 -19.40 4.58 10.97
C ASP A 47 -18.98 4.02 12.33
N GLN A 48 -19.52 2.85 12.70
CA GLN A 48 -18.99 2.02 13.77
C GLN A 48 -17.94 1.09 13.14
N THR A 49 -16.67 1.27 13.48
CA THR A 49 -15.66 0.25 13.17
C THR A 49 -15.82 -0.86 14.20
N GLU A 50 -16.66 -1.84 13.91
CA GLU A 50 -16.72 -3.09 14.66
C GLU A 50 -15.46 -3.89 14.32
N GLU A 51 -14.39 -3.71 15.10
CA GLU A 51 -13.45 -4.82 15.29
C GLU A 51 -14.12 -5.76 16.30
N GLU A 52 -14.84 -6.76 15.80
CA GLU A 52 -15.27 -7.90 16.61
C GLU A 52 -14.00 -8.63 17.09
N ASP A 53 -13.56 -8.35 18.32
CA ASP A 53 -12.71 -9.27 19.07
C ASP A 53 -13.46 -10.61 19.14
N PRO A 54 -12.94 -11.72 18.58
CA PRO A 54 -13.57 -13.00 18.76
C PRO A 54 -13.59 -13.31 20.26
N ALA A 55 -14.79 -13.47 20.82
CA ALA A 55 -14.98 -13.82 22.22
C ALA A 55 -14.07 -15.01 22.60
N PRO A 56 -13.43 -15.01 23.79
CA PRO A 56 -12.60 -16.13 24.20
C PRO A 56 -13.46 -17.39 24.25
N ASP A 57 -13.04 -18.43 23.51
CA ASP A 57 -13.66 -19.75 23.51
C ASP A 57 -13.56 -20.34 24.92
N GLY A 58 -14.67 -20.26 25.65
CA GLY A 58 -14.82 -20.82 26.99
C GLY A 58 -15.47 -22.19 26.89
N GLY A 59 -14.66 -23.24 26.91
CA GLY A 59 -15.05 -24.64 27.04
C GLY A 59 -14.05 -25.43 27.85
#